data_AF-A0A673T925-F1
#
_entry.id   AF-A0A673T925-F1
#
_cell.length_a   1.000
_cell.length_b   1.000
_cell.length_c   1.000
_cell.angle_alpha   90.00
_cell.angle_beta   90.00
_cell.angle_gamma   90.00
#
_symmetry.space_group_name_H-M   'P 1'
#
loop_
_entity.id
_entity.type
_entity.pdbx_description
1 polymer ?
#
loop_
_entity_poly.entity_id
_entity_poly.type
_entity_poly.pdbx_seq_one_letter_code
_entity_poly.pdbx_strand_id
1 'polypeptide(L)'
;MFFLTPVLVAVICILVVWIFKNADGSIERRKGETRARAESRPWVDEDLKDNTDLHQGEEDADDWQESEEDVEHIPFSHTRYPEKEMVKRSQEFYELLNKRRSVRFISDEQVPMEVIDNVIKTAGTAPSGAHTEPWTFVVVKDLDVKHKIREIIEEEEEINYLKRMGRQWVTDLRKLRTNWIKEYLDTAPVLILIFKQVHGLAANGKRKVHYYNEISVSIACGILLAALQITKVCLEEGPFISFIIL
;
A
#
# COMPACT_ATOMS: atom_id res chain seq x y z
N MET A 1 -60.90 0.30 53.48
CA MET A 1 -61.75 0.32 52.27
C MET A 1 -61.52 1.67 51.58
N PHE A 2 -60.42 1.79 50.82
CA PHE A 2 -60.09 3.02 50.09
C PHE A 2 -60.75 2.93 48.72
N PHE A 3 -61.88 3.62 48.54
CA PHE A 3 -62.51 3.78 47.24
C PHE A 3 -61.61 4.69 46.39
N LEU A 4 -60.89 4.12 45.42
CA LEU A 4 -60.34 4.92 44.33
C LEU A 4 -61.50 5.60 43.63
N THR A 5 -61.52 6.93 43.64
CA THR A 5 -62.52 7.69 42.91
C THR A 5 -62.34 7.43 41.41
N PRO A 6 -63.42 7.39 40.61
CA PRO A 6 -63.34 7.12 39.17
C PRO A 6 -62.42 8.12 38.43
N VAL A 7 -62.25 9.31 38.99
CA VAL A 7 -61.31 10.34 38.51
C VAL A 7 -59.85 9.89 38.65
N LEU A 8 -59.48 9.22 39.75
CA LEU A 8 -58.11 8.78 39.99
C LEU A 8 -57.72 7.61 39.07
N VAL A 9 -58.68 6.73 38.75
CA VAL A 9 -58.50 5.65 37.75
C VAL A 9 -58.31 6.24 36.36
N ALA A 10 -59.10 7.25 35.97
CA ALA A 10 -58.97 7.92 34.68
C ALA A 10 -57.60 8.59 34.50
N VAL A 11 -57.08 9.25 35.54
CA VAL A 11 -55.75 9.87 35.52
C VAL A 11 -54.63 8.82 35.38
N ILE A 12 -54.73 7.69 36.08
CA ILE A 12 -53.77 6.58 35.95
C ILE A 12 -53.81 5.99 34.54
N CYS A 13 -55.00 5.78 33.95
CA CYS A 13 -55.11 5.28 32.58
C CYS A 13 -54.49 6.24 31.55
N ILE A 14 -54.68 7.55 31.71
CA ILE A 14 -54.07 8.55 30.83
C ILE A 14 -52.55 8.55 30.97
N LEU A 15 -52.01 8.44 32.20
CA LEU A 15 -50.58 8.35 32.44
C LEU A 15 -49.97 7.08 31.83
N VAL A 16 -50.63 5.93 31.96
CA VAL A 16 -50.18 4.68 31.36
C VAL A 16 -50.17 4.79 29.83
N VAL A 17 -51.23 5.31 29.21
CA VAL A 17 -51.28 5.51 27.75
C VAL A 17 -50.21 6.48 27.27
N TRP A 18 -49.92 7.54 28.02
CA TRP A 18 -48.87 8.51 27.67
C TRP A 18 -47.47 7.89 27.76
N ILE A 19 -47.21 7.06 28.79
CA ILE A 19 -45.95 6.33 28.93
C ILE A 19 -45.78 5.33 27.77
N PHE A 20 -46.82 4.58 27.41
CA PHE A 20 -46.74 3.63 26.30
C PHE A 20 -46.59 4.32 24.93
N LYS A 21 -47.26 5.45 24.68
CA LYS A 21 -47.05 6.23 23.44
C LYS A 21 -45.63 6.82 23.34
N ASN A 22 -45.05 7.27 24.45
CA ASN A 22 -43.67 7.77 24.46
C ASN A 22 -42.64 6.64 24.32
N ALA A 23 -42.93 5.44 24.82
CA ALA A 23 -42.08 4.27 24.66
C ALA A 23 -42.02 3.81 23.19
N ASP A 24 -43.16 3.73 22.50
CA ASP A 24 -43.22 3.34 21.07
C ASP A 24 -42.45 4.32 20.17
N GLY A 25 -42.56 5.64 20.41
CA GLY A 25 -41.80 6.64 19.65
C GLY A 25 -40.29 6.54 19.82
N SER A 26 -39.81 6.03 20.97
CA SER A 26 -38.38 5.78 21.22
C SER A 26 -37.87 4.51 20.54
N ILE A 27 -38.73 3.49 20.41
CA ILE A 27 -38.42 2.22 19.74
C ILE A 27 -38.40 2.42 18.22
N GLU A 28 -39.37 3.17 17.66
CA GLU A 28 -39.37 3.49 16.23
C GLU A 28 -38.20 4.39 15.82
N ARG A 29 -37.79 5.37 16.66
CA ARG A 29 -36.56 6.16 16.41
C ARG A 29 -35.30 5.30 16.39
N ARG A 30 -35.14 4.36 17.35
CA ARG A 30 -34.02 3.40 17.33
C ARG A 30 -34.05 2.48 16.11
N LYS A 31 -35.23 2.04 15.68
CA LYS A 31 -35.38 1.17 14.48
C LYS A 31 -35.13 1.92 13.17
N GLY A 32 -35.44 3.22 13.11
CA GLY A 32 -35.18 4.11 11.98
C GLY A 32 -33.70 4.47 11.83
N GLU A 33 -33.00 4.76 12.93
CA GLU A 33 -31.56 5.06 12.92
C GLU A 33 -30.71 3.82 12.57
N THR A 34 -31.13 2.62 13.00
CA THR A 34 -30.38 1.37 12.69
C THR A 34 -30.60 0.89 11.24
N ARG A 35 -31.58 1.44 10.50
CA ARG A 35 -31.90 1.04 9.10
C ARG A 35 -31.49 2.06 8.05
N ALA A 36 -30.99 3.23 8.43
CA ALA A 36 -30.38 4.18 7.50
C ALA A 36 -28.94 3.76 7.15
N ARG A 37 -28.84 2.78 6.24
CA ARG A 37 -27.76 2.63 5.24
C ARG A 37 -26.33 2.51 5.79
N ALA A 38 -26.06 1.43 6.52
CA ALA A 38 -24.78 0.74 6.35
C ALA A 38 -24.83 -0.01 5.01
N GLU A 39 -24.50 0.69 3.92
CA GLU A 39 -24.04 -0.02 2.72
C GLU A 39 -22.86 -0.88 3.16
N SER A 40 -22.98 -2.20 2.98
CA SER A 40 -21.88 -3.13 3.17
C SER A 40 -20.79 -2.80 2.16
N ARG A 41 -19.94 -1.84 2.49
CA ARG A 41 -18.65 -1.69 1.84
C ARG A 41 -17.84 -2.93 2.23
N PRO A 42 -17.38 -3.75 1.27
CA PRO A 42 -16.34 -4.72 1.56
C PRO A 42 -15.22 -3.97 2.29
N TRP A 43 -14.60 -4.58 3.29
CA TRP A 43 -13.48 -4.05 4.06
C TRP A 43 -12.44 -3.35 3.15
N VAL A 44 -12.60 -2.05 2.93
CA VAL A 44 -11.60 -1.18 2.33
C VAL A 44 -11.30 -0.22 3.45
N ASP A 45 -10.16 -0.45 4.11
CA ASP A 45 -9.63 0.45 5.12
C ASP A 45 -9.62 1.87 4.53
N GLU A 46 -10.13 2.87 5.25
CA GLU A 46 -10.16 4.25 4.75
C GLU A 46 -8.76 4.78 4.42
N ASP A 47 -7.75 4.18 5.05
CA ASP A 47 -6.31 4.35 4.90
C ASP A 47 -5.80 3.92 3.51
N LEU A 48 -6.55 3.07 2.80
CA LEU A 48 -6.28 2.60 1.43
C LEU A 48 -7.00 3.43 0.37
N LYS A 49 -7.68 4.52 0.75
CA LYS A 49 -8.23 5.46 -0.23
C LYS A 49 -7.08 6.11 -0.97
N ASP A 50 -6.86 5.67 -2.19
CA ASP A 50 -6.00 6.34 -3.13
C ASP A 50 -6.62 7.74 -3.41
N ASN A 51 -5.92 8.81 -3.05
CA ASN A 51 -6.38 10.18 -3.27
C ASN A 51 -6.51 10.52 -4.77
N THR A 52 -6.15 9.59 -5.67
CA THR A 52 -6.42 9.68 -7.11
C THR A 52 -7.93 9.63 -7.43
N ASP A 53 -8.78 9.13 -6.52
CA ASP A 53 -10.23 8.95 -6.74
C ASP A 53 -11.12 10.17 -6.34
N LEU A 54 -10.54 11.31 -5.95
CA LEU A 54 -11.33 12.47 -5.51
C LEU A 54 -11.41 13.56 -6.59
N HIS A 55 -12.57 13.59 -7.25
CA HIS A 55 -13.14 14.69 -8.05
C HIS A 55 -12.47 14.98 -9.42
N GLN A 56 -12.67 14.09 -10.39
CA GLN A 56 -12.93 14.56 -11.75
C GLN A 56 -14.39 14.23 -12.03
N GLY A 57 -15.17 15.27 -12.38
CA GLY A 57 -16.61 15.16 -12.54
C GLY A 57 -16.97 14.02 -13.51
N GLU A 58 -18.18 13.50 -13.35
CA GLU A 58 -18.82 12.53 -14.26
C GLU A 58 -18.93 13.03 -15.72
N GLU A 59 -18.31 14.15 -16.08
CA GLU A 59 -18.38 14.81 -17.39
C GLU A 59 -17.49 14.16 -18.47
N ASP A 60 -16.49 13.35 -18.10
CA ASP A 60 -15.63 12.62 -19.05
C ASP A 60 -15.89 11.09 -19.06
N ALA A 61 -16.98 10.63 -18.46
CA ALA A 61 -17.32 9.20 -18.41
C ALA A 61 -17.75 8.63 -19.77
N ASP A 62 -17.99 9.47 -20.78
CA ASP A 62 -18.41 9.05 -22.13
C ASP A 62 -17.24 8.98 -23.15
N ASP A 63 -16.00 9.26 -22.75
CA ASP A 63 -14.83 9.26 -23.64
C ASP A 63 -13.80 8.15 -23.31
N TRP A 64 -14.28 7.06 -22.68
CA TRP A 64 -13.52 5.82 -22.53
C TRP A 64 -13.44 5.08 -23.87
N GLN A 65 -12.54 5.53 -24.74
CA GLN A 65 -12.09 4.76 -25.89
C GLN A 65 -10.58 4.50 -25.78
N GLU A 66 -10.20 3.60 -24.89
CA GLU A 66 -9.32 2.52 -25.31
C GLU A 66 -10.26 1.37 -25.66
N SER A 67 -10.24 0.95 -26.92
CA SER A 67 -10.94 -0.25 -27.38
C SER A 67 -10.82 -1.32 -26.31
N GLU A 68 -11.96 -1.84 -25.84
CA GLU A 68 -12.01 -3.22 -25.39
C GLU A 68 -11.52 -4.06 -26.58
N GLU A 69 -10.20 -4.17 -26.73
CA GLU A 69 -9.63 -5.30 -27.45
C GLU A 69 -10.23 -6.49 -26.73
N ASP A 70 -11.08 -7.24 -27.43
CA ASP A 70 -11.66 -8.48 -26.92
C ASP A 70 -10.48 -9.42 -26.66
N VAL A 71 -9.90 -9.34 -25.46
CA VAL A 71 -8.69 -10.05 -25.11
C VAL A 71 -9.08 -11.51 -24.98
N GLU A 72 -8.51 -12.36 -25.83
CA GLU A 72 -8.80 -13.78 -25.80
C GLU A 72 -8.43 -14.39 -24.44
N HIS A 73 -9.41 -15.04 -23.80
CA HIS A 73 -9.17 -15.79 -22.58
C HIS A 73 -8.54 -17.14 -22.90
N ILE A 74 -7.32 -17.37 -22.40
CA ILE A 74 -6.59 -18.62 -22.57
C ILE A 74 -6.64 -19.50 -21.32
N PRO A 75 -6.61 -20.86 -21.45
CA PRO A 75 -6.53 -21.76 -20.29
C PRO A 75 -5.27 -21.52 -19.44
N PHE A 76 -5.44 -21.39 -18.12
CA PHE A 76 -4.33 -21.23 -17.19
C PHE A 76 -3.57 -22.55 -16.97
N SER A 77 -2.28 -22.55 -17.31
CA SER A 77 -1.35 -23.65 -17.03
C SER A 77 -0.64 -23.43 -15.70
N HIS A 78 -0.74 -24.40 -14.78
CA HIS A 78 -0.12 -24.31 -13.45
C HIS A 78 0.75 -25.53 -13.16
N THR A 79 1.88 -25.30 -12.49
CA THR A 79 2.70 -26.38 -11.94
C THR A 79 2.16 -26.76 -10.56
N ARG A 80 1.79 -28.04 -10.39
CA ARG A 80 1.33 -28.58 -9.11
C ARG A 80 2.39 -29.47 -8.48
N TYR A 81 2.66 -29.26 -7.20
CA TYR A 81 3.58 -30.08 -6.41
C TYR A 81 2.80 -31.04 -5.50
N PRO A 82 3.35 -32.21 -5.13
CA PRO A 82 2.83 -33.02 -4.04
C PRO A 82 2.83 -32.25 -2.71
N GLU A 83 1.88 -32.50 -1.82
CA GLU A 83 1.71 -31.75 -0.56
C GLU A 83 2.99 -31.68 0.29
N LYS A 84 3.72 -32.79 0.40
CA LYS A 84 4.99 -32.83 1.13
C LYS A 84 6.04 -31.88 0.54
N GLU A 85 6.07 -31.75 -0.79
CA GLU A 85 6.97 -30.82 -1.46
C GLU A 85 6.50 -29.37 -1.30
N MET A 86 5.18 -29.11 -1.34
CA MET A 86 4.63 -27.77 -1.06
C MET A 86 5.06 -27.26 0.31
N VAL A 87 4.91 -28.09 1.36
CA VAL A 87 5.31 -27.75 2.74
C VAL A 87 6.82 -27.46 2.82
N LYS A 88 7.64 -28.30 2.17
CA LYS A 88 9.08 -28.11 2.14
C LYS A 88 9.45 -26.79 1.48
N ARG A 89 8.92 -26.51 0.29
CA ARG A 89 9.24 -25.29 -0.48
C ARG A 89 8.79 -24.03 0.24
N SER A 90 7.59 -24.04 0.85
CA SER A 90 7.12 -22.89 1.63
C SER A 90 7.99 -22.61 2.85
N GLN A 91 8.46 -23.66 3.53
CA GLN A 91 9.35 -23.52 4.70
C GLN A 91 10.71 -22.94 4.29
N GLU A 92 11.32 -23.47 3.23
CA GLU A 92 12.61 -22.98 2.71
C GLU A 92 12.51 -21.52 2.24
N PHE A 93 11.41 -21.15 1.59
CA PHE A 93 11.16 -19.78 1.15
C PHE A 93 10.97 -18.82 2.33
N TYR A 94 10.21 -19.23 3.35
CA TYR A 94 10.07 -18.47 4.60
C TYR A 94 11.44 -18.25 5.25
N GLU A 95 12.24 -19.29 5.42
CA GLU A 95 13.56 -19.20 6.04
C GLU A 95 14.51 -18.31 5.24
N LEU A 96 14.43 -18.32 3.90
CA LEU A 96 15.19 -17.43 3.03
C LEU A 96 14.81 -15.96 3.25
N LEU A 97 13.51 -15.63 3.22
CA LEU A 97 13.03 -14.27 3.37
C LEU A 97 13.16 -13.75 4.81
N ASN A 98 13.09 -14.62 5.81
CA ASN A 98 13.28 -14.25 7.22
C ASN A 98 14.72 -13.79 7.51
N LYS A 99 15.70 -14.17 6.66
CA LYS A 99 17.08 -13.66 6.74
C LYS A 99 17.23 -12.24 6.19
N ARG A 100 16.24 -11.71 5.45
CA ARG A 100 16.29 -10.36 4.89
C ARG A 100 16.30 -9.32 6.02
N ARG A 101 17.20 -8.34 5.94
CA ARG A 101 17.32 -7.24 6.90
C ARG A 101 17.65 -5.97 6.16
N SER A 102 17.02 -4.84 6.49
CA SER A 102 17.40 -3.55 5.90
C SER A 102 18.83 -3.17 6.30
N VAL A 103 19.69 -2.96 5.29
CA VAL A 103 21.11 -2.67 5.45
C VAL A 103 21.39 -1.25 4.99
N ARG A 104 22.18 -0.53 5.78
CA ARG A 104 22.51 0.88 5.53
C ARG A 104 24.00 1.12 5.30
N PHE A 105 24.78 0.04 5.26
CA PHE A 105 26.20 0.04 4.94
C PHE A 105 26.38 -0.91 3.75
N ILE A 106 26.64 -0.34 2.58
CA ILE A 106 26.64 -1.08 1.31
C ILE A 106 28.04 -0.99 0.70
N SER A 107 28.59 -2.14 0.31
CA SER A 107 29.87 -2.25 -0.41
C SER A 107 29.78 -1.55 -1.78
N ASP A 108 30.91 -1.04 -2.27
CA ASP A 108 31.07 -0.48 -3.62
C ASP A 108 31.40 -1.56 -4.67
N GLU A 109 31.44 -2.83 -4.27
CA GLU A 109 31.63 -3.97 -5.16
C GLU A 109 30.57 -3.99 -6.27
N GLN A 110 31.05 -4.13 -7.51
CA GLN A 110 30.18 -4.09 -8.69
C GLN A 110 29.26 -5.30 -8.76
N VAL A 111 28.01 -5.06 -9.15
CA VAL A 111 26.98 -6.09 -9.29
C VAL A 111 26.73 -6.33 -10.78
N PRO A 112 26.62 -7.60 -11.25
CA PRO A 112 26.29 -7.87 -12.63
C PRO A 112 24.95 -7.24 -13.04
N MET A 113 24.93 -6.47 -14.13
CA MET A 113 23.72 -5.78 -14.59
C MET A 113 22.58 -6.73 -14.94
N GLU A 114 22.89 -7.93 -15.42
CA GLU A 114 21.90 -8.96 -15.68
C GLU A 114 21.12 -9.35 -14.42
N VAL A 115 21.77 -9.31 -13.25
CA VAL A 115 21.08 -9.55 -11.97
C VAL A 115 20.10 -8.42 -11.68
N ILE A 116 20.49 -7.16 -11.90
CA ILE A 116 19.61 -6.00 -11.74
C ILE A 116 18.41 -6.06 -12.70
N ASP A 117 18.65 -6.40 -13.96
CA ASP A 117 17.60 -6.55 -14.96
C ASP A 117 16.62 -7.67 -14.57
N ASN A 118 17.14 -8.81 -14.08
CA ASN A 118 16.31 -9.94 -13.68
C ASN A 118 15.46 -9.65 -12.44
N VAL A 119 15.98 -8.93 -11.44
CA VAL A 119 15.16 -8.55 -10.28
C VAL A 119 14.08 -7.53 -10.67
N ILE A 120 14.36 -6.60 -11.58
CA ILE A 120 13.37 -5.65 -12.10
C ILE A 120 12.30 -6.36 -12.94
N LYS A 121 12.68 -7.28 -13.83
CA LYS A 121 11.73 -8.13 -14.57
C LYS A 121 10.84 -8.93 -13.63
N THR A 122 11.41 -9.45 -12.54
CA THR A 122 10.65 -10.17 -11.52
C THR A 122 9.66 -9.23 -10.82
N ALA A 123 10.05 -8.00 -10.49
CA ALA A 123 9.13 -7.00 -9.93
C ALA A 123 7.99 -6.64 -10.90
N GLY A 124 8.27 -6.58 -12.20
CA GLY A 124 7.28 -6.34 -13.25
C GLY A 124 6.22 -7.44 -13.40
N THR A 125 6.40 -8.61 -12.79
CA THR A 125 5.35 -9.66 -12.77
C THR A 125 4.28 -9.42 -11.69
N ALA A 126 4.33 -8.28 -10.99
CA ALA A 126 3.33 -7.93 -10.00
C ALA A 126 1.94 -7.78 -10.62
N PRO A 127 0.86 -8.11 -9.89
CA PRO A 127 -0.48 -7.71 -10.29
C PRO A 127 -0.64 -6.18 -10.20
N SER A 128 -1.49 -5.61 -11.05
CA SER A 128 -1.86 -4.20 -11.02
C SER A 128 -3.34 -4.02 -11.33
N GLY A 129 -3.93 -2.95 -10.78
CA GLY A 129 -5.33 -2.59 -11.05
C GLY A 129 -5.55 -2.42 -12.56
N ALA A 130 -6.51 -3.16 -13.11
CA ALA A 130 -6.83 -3.18 -14.55
C ALA A 130 -5.61 -3.42 -15.47
N HIS A 131 -4.60 -4.18 -15.01
CA HIS A 131 -3.38 -4.46 -15.78
C HIS A 131 -2.66 -3.19 -16.29
N THR A 132 -2.65 -2.13 -15.47
CA THR A 132 -2.06 -0.83 -15.85
C THR A 132 -0.55 -0.74 -15.69
N GLU A 133 0.07 -1.68 -14.97
CA GLU A 133 1.52 -1.76 -14.73
C GLU A 133 2.16 -0.39 -14.36
N PRO A 134 1.65 0.31 -13.34
CA PRO A 134 1.89 1.74 -13.13
C PRO A 134 3.21 2.03 -12.41
N TRP A 135 4.30 1.35 -12.78
CA TRP A 135 5.62 1.48 -12.16
C TRP A 135 6.70 1.88 -13.16
N THR A 136 7.67 2.68 -12.69
CA THR A 136 8.91 2.96 -13.41
C THR A 136 10.09 2.69 -12.49
N PHE A 137 10.98 1.79 -12.90
CA PHE A 137 12.22 1.48 -12.19
C PHE A 137 13.37 2.26 -12.84
N VAL A 138 13.84 3.31 -12.17
CA VAL A 138 14.97 4.13 -12.64
C VAL A 138 16.25 3.60 -12.01
N VAL A 139 17.13 3.06 -12.85
CA VAL A 139 18.43 2.51 -12.42
C VAL A 139 19.51 3.57 -12.59
N VAL A 140 20.15 3.96 -11.49
CA VAL A 140 21.21 4.96 -11.45
C VAL A 140 22.52 4.32 -11.02
N LYS A 141 23.55 4.50 -11.85
CA LYS A 141 24.92 4.04 -11.61
C LYS A 141 25.96 5.14 -11.69
N ASP A 142 25.63 6.19 -12.44
CA ASP A 142 26.48 7.34 -12.63
C ASP A 142 26.79 8.00 -11.28
N LEU A 143 28.08 8.16 -10.98
CA LEU A 143 28.54 8.66 -9.68
C LEU A 143 28.07 10.09 -9.43
N ASP A 144 28.08 10.94 -10.45
CA ASP A 144 27.68 12.34 -10.32
C ASP A 144 26.17 12.46 -10.06
N VAL A 145 25.36 11.65 -10.76
CA VAL A 145 23.91 11.60 -10.52
C VAL A 145 23.60 11.03 -9.13
N LYS A 146 24.27 9.97 -8.70
CA LYS A 146 24.12 9.42 -7.33
C LYS A 146 24.46 10.46 -6.26
N HIS A 147 25.56 11.20 -6.45
CA HIS A 147 25.97 12.24 -5.52
C HIS A 147 24.97 13.38 -5.42
N LYS A 148 24.44 13.85 -6.56
CA LYS A 148 23.36 14.85 -6.57
C LYS A 148 22.10 14.36 -5.86
N ILE A 149 21.73 13.09 -6.05
CA ILE A 149 20.61 12.46 -5.34
C ILE A 149 20.88 12.48 -3.83
N ARG A 150 22.10 12.14 -3.40
CA ARG A 150 22.51 12.18 -2.00
C ARG A 150 22.36 13.58 -1.41
N GLU A 151 22.92 14.60 -2.05
CA GLU A 151 22.84 15.99 -1.57
C GLU A 151 21.37 16.42 -1.32
N ILE A 152 20.49 16.16 -2.29
CA ILE A 152 19.06 16.50 -2.18
C ILE A 152 18.41 15.77 -1.00
N ILE A 153 18.69 14.47 -0.83
CA ILE A 153 18.09 13.67 0.23
C ILE A 153 18.61 14.07 1.60
N GLU A 154 19.91 14.32 1.75
CA GLU A 154 20.50 14.71 3.03
C GLU A 154 19.97 16.09 3.48
N GLU A 155 19.81 17.05 2.55
CA GLU A 155 19.21 18.35 2.83
C GLU A 155 17.76 18.22 3.33
N GLU A 156 16.91 17.46 2.61
CA GLU A 156 15.52 17.26 3.02
C GLU A 156 15.39 16.45 4.31
N GLU A 157 16.24 15.45 4.53
CA GLU A 157 16.27 14.66 5.76
C GLU A 157 16.73 15.48 6.97
N GLU A 158 17.69 16.39 6.81
CA GLU A 158 18.08 17.31 7.88
C GLU A 158 16.88 18.17 8.31
N ILE A 159 16.15 18.73 7.34
CA ILE A 159 14.92 19.50 7.61
C ILE A 159 13.85 18.60 8.28
N ASN A 160 13.70 17.36 7.82
CA ASN A 160 12.73 16.41 8.37
C ASN A 160 13.01 16.09 9.84
N TYR A 161 14.25 15.75 10.16
CA TYR A 161 14.69 15.41 11.52
C TYR A 161 14.58 16.61 12.47
N LEU A 162 14.90 17.81 12.00
CA LEU A 162 14.90 19.01 12.84
C LEU A 162 13.51 19.63 13.01
N LYS A 163 12.62 19.52 12.02
CA LYS A 163 11.36 20.28 11.98
C LYS A 163 10.11 19.45 11.68
N ARG A 164 10.11 18.58 10.65
CA ARG A 164 8.86 18.02 10.10
C ARG A 164 8.36 16.73 10.78
N MET A 165 9.26 15.84 11.22
CA MET A 165 8.88 14.53 11.76
C MET A 165 8.24 14.59 13.16
N GLY A 166 8.45 15.69 13.90
CA GLY A 166 7.97 15.82 15.28
C GLY A 166 8.71 14.92 16.27
N ARG A 167 8.50 15.14 17.57
CA ARG A 167 9.28 14.46 18.63
C ARG A 167 9.03 12.96 18.70
N GLN A 168 7.80 12.52 18.46
CA GLN A 168 7.42 11.11 18.57
C GLN A 168 8.14 10.27 17.50
N TRP A 169 8.06 10.68 16.24
CA TRP A 169 8.71 9.97 15.14
C TRP A 169 10.23 9.94 15.31
N VAL A 170 10.86 11.05 15.67
CA VAL A 170 12.32 11.09 15.95
C VAL A 170 12.69 10.11 17.09
N THR A 171 11.85 9.99 18.11
CA THR A 171 12.06 9.04 19.21
C THR A 171 11.96 7.59 18.74
N ASP A 172 11.00 7.29 17.85
CA ASP A 172 10.81 5.95 17.29
C ASP A 172 11.96 5.52 16.38
N LEU A 173 12.60 6.48 15.67
CA LEU A 173 13.77 6.23 14.83
C LEU A 173 15.06 5.98 15.61
N ARG A 174 15.13 6.42 16.88
CA ARG A 174 16.35 6.29 17.71
C ARG A 174 16.87 4.85 17.82
N LYS A 175 15.95 3.87 17.86
CA LYS A 175 16.32 2.43 17.92
C LYS A 175 17.03 1.95 16.64
N LEU A 176 16.79 2.62 15.52
CA LEU A 176 17.37 2.31 14.21
C LEU A 176 18.72 3.01 13.98
N ARG A 177 19.08 3.96 14.86
CA ARG A 177 20.31 4.77 14.78
C ARG A 177 20.49 5.46 13.42
N THR A 178 19.38 5.87 12.80
CA THR A 178 19.38 6.61 11.53
C THR A 178 19.52 8.10 11.79
N ASN A 179 20.26 8.78 10.92
CA ASN A 179 20.38 10.24 10.86
C ASN A 179 20.14 10.72 9.42
N TRP A 180 20.39 12.00 9.15
CA TRP A 180 20.25 12.60 7.83
C TRP A 180 21.38 12.21 6.86
N ILE A 181 22.53 11.72 7.34
CA ILE A 181 23.66 11.32 6.50
C ILE A 181 23.37 9.96 5.84
N LYS A 182 23.43 9.90 4.50
CA LYS A 182 23.06 8.75 3.67
C LYS A 182 24.23 8.33 2.77
N GLU A 183 25.38 8.01 3.37
CA GLU A 183 26.61 7.61 2.66
C GLU A 183 26.41 6.48 1.64
N TYR A 184 25.52 5.53 1.94
CA TYR A 184 25.18 4.42 1.04
C TYR A 184 24.64 4.85 -0.32
N LEU A 185 24.16 6.09 -0.49
CA LEU A 185 23.73 6.61 -1.79
C LEU A 185 24.91 6.83 -2.74
N ASP A 186 26.11 7.13 -2.20
CA ASP A 186 27.33 7.21 -3.00
C ASP A 186 28.00 5.84 -3.14
N THR A 187 28.12 5.09 -2.04
CA THR A 187 28.90 3.83 -2.03
C THR A 187 28.22 2.71 -2.81
N ALA A 188 26.89 2.59 -2.76
CA ALA A 188 26.19 1.52 -3.44
C ALA A 188 26.45 1.57 -4.96
N PRO A 189 26.76 0.45 -5.61
CA PRO A 189 27.07 0.42 -7.05
C PRO A 189 25.86 0.80 -7.93
N VAL A 190 24.65 0.60 -7.41
CA VAL A 190 23.39 0.83 -8.13
C VAL A 190 22.33 1.37 -7.18
N LEU A 191 21.62 2.42 -7.59
CA LEU A 191 20.36 2.85 -6.98
C LEU A 191 19.20 2.50 -7.92
N ILE A 192 18.14 1.88 -7.39
CA ILE A 192 16.86 1.65 -8.06
C ILE A 192 15.82 2.59 -7.43
N LEU A 193 15.44 3.65 -8.12
CA LEU A 193 14.37 4.55 -7.70
C LEU A 193 13.06 4.06 -8.32
N ILE A 194 12.02 3.91 -7.51
CA ILE A 194 10.75 3.33 -7.93
C ILE A 194 9.70 4.42 -7.93
N PHE A 195 9.18 4.73 -9.11
CA PHE A 195 8.14 5.74 -9.28
C PHE A 195 6.81 5.08 -9.57
N LYS A 196 5.77 5.54 -8.87
CA LYS A 196 4.39 5.26 -9.26
C LYS A 196 3.94 6.21 -10.35
N GLN A 197 3.30 5.68 -11.38
CA GLN A 197 2.62 6.46 -12.40
C GLN A 197 1.20 6.73 -11.91
N VAL A 198 0.92 7.95 -11.45
CA VAL A 198 -0.41 8.35 -10.93
C VAL A 198 -1.48 8.28 -12.04
N HIS A 199 -1.05 8.48 -13.29
CA HIS A 199 -1.85 8.25 -14.48
C HIS A 199 -0.92 7.89 -15.64
N GLY A 200 -1.47 7.23 -16.66
CA GLY A 200 -0.79 6.91 -17.90
C GLY A 200 -1.20 7.86 -19.03
N LEU A 201 -0.62 7.60 -20.20
CA LEU A 201 -1.01 8.18 -21.47
C LEU A 201 -1.34 7.03 -22.43
N ALA A 202 -2.55 7.04 -22.97
CA ALA A 202 -2.98 6.13 -24.01
C ALA A 202 -2.29 6.47 -25.35
N ALA A 203 -2.30 5.54 -26.31
CA ALA A 203 -1.67 5.74 -27.62
C ALA A 203 -2.22 6.97 -28.39
N ASN A 204 -3.47 7.36 -28.11
CA ASN A 204 -4.12 8.56 -28.66
C ASN A 204 -3.78 9.86 -27.91
N GLY A 205 -2.89 9.80 -26.91
CA GLY A 205 -2.50 10.94 -26.07
C GLY A 205 -3.47 11.29 -24.95
N LYS A 206 -4.60 10.56 -24.81
CA LYS A 206 -5.55 10.77 -23.71
C LYS A 206 -4.98 10.22 -22.40
N ARG A 207 -5.44 10.77 -21.29
CA ARG A 207 -5.04 10.34 -19.95
C ARG A 207 -5.67 8.97 -19.65
N LYS A 208 -4.85 8.00 -19.25
CA LYS A 208 -5.30 6.69 -18.77
C LYS A 208 -5.27 6.66 -17.24
N VAL A 209 -6.36 6.22 -16.62
CA VAL A 209 -6.43 6.12 -15.15
C VAL A 209 -5.69 4.87 -14.69
N HIS A 210 -4.88 5.01 -13.65
CA HIS A 210 -4.19 3.90 -12.99
C HIS A 210 -4.84 3.64 -11.63
N TYR A 211 -5.73 2.67 -11.58
CA TYR A 211 -6.44 2.28 -10.36
C TYR A 211 -5.51 1.64 -9.34
N TYR A 212 -5.61 2.06 -8.09
CA TYR A 212 -4.81 1.52 -6.97
C TYR A 212 -3.30 1.54 -7.29
N ASN A 213 -2.81 2.61 -7.91
CA ASN A 213 -1.43 2.68 -8.41
C ASN A 213 -0.41 2.49 -7.28
N GLU A 214 -0.66 3.08 -6.10
CA GLU A 214 0.23 2.99 -4.95
C GLU A 214 0.31 1.57 -4.39
N ILE A 215 -0.83 0.88 -4.29
CA ILE A 215 -0.89 -0.52 -3.84
C ILE A 215 -0.20 -1.43 -4.86
N SER A 216 -0.47 -1.23 -6.14
CA SER A 216 0.13 -2.01 -7.24
C SER A 216 1.66 -1.90 -7.23
N VAL A 217 2.17 -0.67 -7.13
CA VAL A 217 3.63 -0.41 -7.06
C VAL A 217 4.23 -0.96 -5.76
N SER A 218 3.52 -0.88 -4.64
CA SER A 218 3.98 -1.45 -3.36
C SER A 218 4.11 -2.99 -3.43
N ILE A 219 3.22 -3.67 -4.13
CA ILE A 219 3.32 -5.12 -4.39
C ILE A 219 4.56 -5.41 -5.25
N ALA A 220 4.80 -4.63 -6.30
CA ALA A 220 5.99 -4.75 -7.14
C ALA A 220 7.28 -4.54 -6.33
N CYS A 221 7.31 -3.57 -5.42
CA CYS A 221 8.41 -3.38 -4.46
C CYS A 221 8.63 -4.60 -3.56
N GLY A 222 7.55 -5.23 -3.07
CA GLY A 222 7.64 -6.46 -2.27
C GLY A 222 8.29 -7.61 -3.05
N ILE A 223 7.91 -7.79 -4.31
CA ILE A 223 8.49 -8.79 -5.21
C ILE A 223 9.95 -8.47 -5.53
N LEU A 224 10.28 -7.19 -5.79
CA LEU A 224 11.67 -6.73 -5.99
C LEU A 224 12.54 -7.08 -4.78
N LEU A 225 12.07 -6.81 -3.56
CA LEU A 225 12.78 -7.12 -2.32
C LEU A 225 13.02 -8.63 -2.16
N ALA A 226 12.03 -9.46 -2.53
CA ALA A 226 12.20 -10.91 -2.52
C ALA A 226 13.25 -11.37 -3.55
N ALA A 227 13.24 -10.78 -4.75
CA ALA A 227 14.20 -11.09 -5.82
C ALA A 227 15.64 -10.67 -5.47
N LEU A 228 15.82 -9.51 -4.82
CA LEU A 228 17.11 -9.07 -4.28
C LEU A 228 17.64 -10.01 -3.19
N GLN A 229 16.77 -10.50 -2.30
CA GLN A 229 17.15 -11.46 -1.27
C GLN A 229 17.61 -12.80 -1.86
N ILE A 230 17.01 -13.25 -2.95
CA ILE A 230 17.40 -14.49 -3.65
C ILE A 230 18.78 -14.35 -4.30
N THR A 231 19.07 -13.20 -4.91
CA THR A 231 20.28 -12.96 -5.70
C THR A 231 21.50 -12.58 -4.87
N LYS A 232 21.32 -12.27 -3.59
CA LYS A 232 22.38 -11.87 -2.65
C LYS A 232 23.21 -10.67 -3.10
N VAL A 233 22.59 -9.74 -3.81
CA VAL A 233 23.23 -8.49 -4.26
C VAL A 233 23.71 -7.69 -3.03
N CYS A 234 25.02 -7.40 -2.96
CA CYS A 234 25.77 -6.64 -1.91
C CYS A 234 26.54 -7.43 -0.83
N LEU A 235 27.28 -8.51 -1.14
CA LEU A 235 28.06 -9.24 -0.11
C LEU A 235 29.58 -9.30 -0.34
N GLU A 236 30.33 -8.65 0.56
CA GLU A 236 31.40 -9.35 1.29
C GLU A 236 30.75 -10.11 2.46
N GLU A 237 30.84 -11.45 2.45
CA GLU A 237 30.70 -12.36 3.62
C GLU A 237 29.68 -11.97 4.74
N GLY A 238 28.36 -12.15 4.53
CA GLY A 238 27.37 -12.10 5.62
C GLY A 238 25.90 -12.07 5.17
N PRO A 239 24.89 -12.47 5.96
CA PRO A 239 23.49 -12.51 5.52
C PRO A 239 22.73 -11.21 5.83
N PHE A 240 23.01 -10.10 5.13
CA PHE A 240 22.25 -8.86 5.39
C PHE A 240 22.09 -8.04 4.10
N ILE A 241 20.86 -7.97 3.56
CA ILE A 241 20.52 -7.11 2.41
C ILE A 241 19.13 -6.51 2.60
N SER A 242 19.03 -5.18 2.54
CA SER A 242 17.84 -4.53 1.97
C SER A 242 18.05 -3.05 1.73
N PHE A 243 17.56 -2.70 0.54
CA PHE A 243 17.30 -1.40 -0.05
C PHE A 243 16.47 -0.49 0.88
N ILE A 244 16.67 0.82 0.77
CA ILE A 244 15.73 1.85 1.25
C ILE A 244 14.92 2.28 0.03
N ILE A 245 13.61 2.02 0.08
CA ILE A 245 12.66 2.75 -0.77
C ILE A 245 12.61 4.15 -0.16
N LEU A 246 13.11 5.13 -0.91
CA LEU A 246 12.84 6.55 -0.67
C LEU A 246 11.50 6.91 -1.31
#